data_AF-A0A7R7TFY6-F1
#
_entry.id   AF-A0A7R7TFY6-F1
#
_cell.length_a   1.000
_cell.length_b   1.000
_cell.length_c   1.000
_cell.angle_alpha   90.00
_cell.angle_beta   90.00
_cell.angle_gamma   90.00
#
_symmetry.space_group_name_H-M   'P 1'
#
loop_
_entity.id
_entity.type
_entity.pdbx_description
1 polymer ?
#
loop_
_entity_poly.entity_id
_entity_poly.type
_entity_poly.pdbx_seq_one_letter_code
_entity_poly.pdbx_strand_id
1 'polypeptide(L)'
;MKLYLIGLGPGDPELLTLKALRLIQRLPVLFYPKEEGREPIALGIARPFLPEGKPLLPLPLFTGGDPKEAERARREAARRVREALSRYGEGGTWSSGTASSTPLP
;
A
#
# COMPACT_ATOMS: atom_id res chain seq x y z
N MET A 1 -3.68 -13.11 -10.69
CA MET A 1 -2.95 -12.04 -9.96
C MET A 1 -3.59 -11.89 -8.59
N LYS A 2 -2.83 -11.52 -7.54
CA LYS A 2 -3.39 -11.34 -6.18
C LYS A 2 -2.97 -10.01 -5.59
N LEU A 3 -3.93 -9.26 -5.04
CA LEU A 3 -3.65 -8.06 -4.27
C LEU A 3 -4.04 -8.29 -2.82
N TYR A 4 -3.14 -8.00 -1.90
CA TYR A 4 -3.40 -8.08 -0.46
C TYR A 4 -3.62 -6.68 0.09
N LEU A 5 -4.72 -6.47 0.80
CA LEU A 5 -4.89 -5.30 1.66
C LEU A 5 -4.17 -5.59 2.98
N ILE A 6 -3.23 -4.74 3.37
CA ILE A 6 -2.43 -4.91 4.59
C ILE A 6 -2.71 -3.73 5.51
N GLY A 7 -3.44 -3.97 6.59
CA GLY A 7 -3.63 -3.02 7.67
C GLY A 7 -2.35 -2.85 8.46
N LEU A 8 -1.87 -1.60 8.56
CA LEU A 8 -0.65 -1.26 9.29
C LEU A 8 -0.89 -0.94 10.78
N GLY A 9 -2.15 -0.97 11.23
CA GLY A 9 -2.50 -0.49 12.56
C GLY A 9 -2.56 1.04 12.63
N PRO A 10 -2.64 1.61 13.85
CA PRO A 10 -2.97 3.02 14.07
C PRO A 10 -1.81 4.00 13.88
N GLY A 11 -0.57 3.53 13.77
CA GLY A 11 0.59 4.41 13.57
C GLY A 11 1.90 3.89 14.17
N ASP A 12 1.83 3.20 15.30
CA ASP A 12 3.03 2.64 15.94
C ASP A 12 3.50 1.37 15.17
N PRO A 13 4.74 1.33 14.67
CA PRO A 13 5.33 0.16 14.02
C PRO A 13 5.22 -1.14 14.84
N GLU A 14 5.26 -1.07 16.17
CA GLU A 14 5.16 -2.25 17.05
C GLU A 14 3.75 -2.86 17.10
N LEU A 15 2.73 -2.13 16.63
CA LEU A 15 1.34 -2.60 16.59
C LEU A 15 1.00 -3.36 15.29
N LEU A 16 1.98 -3.64 14.44
CA LEU A 16 1.79 -4.52 13.29
C LEU A 16 1.48 -5.95 13.75
N THR A 17 0.48 -6.56 13.14
CA THR A 17 0.26 -8.00 13.34
C THR A 17 1.38 -8.81 12.69
N LEU A 18 1.66 -9.98 13.23
CA LEU A 18 2.58 -10.94 12.62
C LEU A 18 2.19 -11.30 11.18
N LYS A 19 0.89 -11.27 10.85
CA LYS A 19 0.41 -11.49 9.48
C LYS A 19 0.81 -10.36 8.55
N ALA A 20 0.64 -9.10 8.97
CA ALA A 20 1.04 -7.94 8.19
C ALA A 20 2.56 -7.94 7.94
N LEU A 21 3.36 -8.20 8.99
CA LEU A 21 4.81 -8.30 8.88
C LEU A 21 5.26 -9.36 7.88
N ARG A 22 4.69 -10.58 7.96
CA ARG A 22 4.98 -11.67 7.00
C ARG A 22 4.67 -11.28 5.56
N LEU A 23 3.56 -10.56 5.33
CA LEU A 23 3.19 -10.10 3.98
C LEU A 23 4.14 -9.01 3.47
N ILE A 24 4.49 -8.03 4.30
CA ILE A 24 5.46 -6.97 3.97
C ILE A 24 6.81 -7.57 3.56
N GLN A 25 7.27 -8.60 4.27
CA GLN A 25 8.54 -9.27 3.97
C GLN A 25 8.46 -10.15 2.72
N ARG A 26 7.40 -10.94 2.54
CA ARG A 26 7.29 -11.94 1.47
C ARG A 26 6.88 -11.38 0.12
N LEU A 27 5.97 -10.40 0.07
CA LEU A 27 5.38 -9.97 -1.20
C LEU A 27 6.43 -9.30 -2.10
N PRO A 28 6.41 -9.58 -3.42
CA PRO A 28 7.45 -9.12 -4.34
C PRO A 28 7.35 -7.63 -4.67
N VAL A 29 6.17 -7.02 -4.49
CA VAL A 29 5.94 -5.58 -4.64
C VAL A 29 4.93 -5.09 -3.60
N LEU A 30 5.18 -3.90 -3.06
CA LEU A 30 4.27 -3.22 -2.14
C LEU A 30 3.85 -1.86 -2.72
N PHE A 31 2.64 -1.46 -2.40
CA PHE A 31 2.03 -0.21 -2.82
C PHE A 31 1.68 0.63 -1.59
N TYR A 32 1.86 1.94 -1.71
CA TYR A 32 1.52 2.85 -0.64
C TYR A 32 0.81 4.10 -1.17
N PRO A 33 -0.24 4.58 -0.49
CA PRO A 33 -0.89 5.82 -0.87
C PRO A 33 0.07 6.99 -0.66
N LYS A 34 0.19 7.86 -1.67
CA LYS A 34 0.98 9.08 -1.64
C LYS A 34 0.14 10.23 -2.19
N GLU A 35 -0.02 11.25 -1.38
CA GLU A 35 -0.60 12.53 -1.79
C GLU A 35 0.53 13.52 -2.11
N GLU A 36 0.33 14.35 -3.13
CA GLU A 36 1.35 15.31 -3.56
C GLU A 36 1.68 16.31 -2.42
N GLY A 37 2.96 16.59 -2.23
CA GLY A 37 3.43 17.48 -1.15
C GLY A 37 3.27 16.94 0.27
N ARG A 38 2.87 15.67 0.47
CA ARG A 38 2.75 15.05 1.80
C ARG A 38 3.63 13.80 1.93
N GLU A 39 4.22 13.65 3.11
CA GLU A 39 4.96 12.44 3.46
C GLU A 39 3.98 11.25 3.62
N PRO A 40 4.27 10.10 3.00
CA PRO A 40 3.41 8.92 3.09
C PRO A 40 3.52 8.27 4.47
N ILE A 41 2.53 8.53 5.34
CA ILE A 41 2.47 8.00 6.72
C ILE A 41 2.68 6.48 6.73
N ALA A 42 1.98 5.75 5.86
CA ALA A 42 2.06 4.29 5.77
C ALA A 42 3.49 3.77 5.51
N LEU A 43 4.28 4.51 4.72
CA LEU A 43 5.68 4.17 4.47
C LEU A 43 6.54 4.36 5.71
N GLY A 44 6.28 5.41 6.49
CA GLY A 44 6.97 5.64 7.78
C GLY A 44 6.79 4.46 8.74
N ILE A 45 5.56 3.94 8.87
CA ILE A 45 5.23 2.82 9.75
C ILE A 45 5.94 1.53 9.30
N ALA A 46 5.90 1.23 7.99
CA ALA A 46 6.43 -0.02 7.46
C ALA A 46 7.97 -0.03 7.33
N ARG A 47 8.61 1.15 7.26
CA ARG A 47 10.03 1.32 6.93
C ARG A 47 10.99 0.41 7.71
N PRO A 48 10.86 0.24 9.05
CA PRO A 48 11.76 -0.61 9.83
C PRO A 48 11.74 -2.09 9.43
N PHE A 49 10.68 -2.54 8.76
CA PHE A 49 10.45 -3.94 8.43
C PHE A 49 10.64 -4.26 6.95
N LEU A 50 11.00 -3.26 6.14
CA LEU A 50 11.17 -3.43 4.70
C LEU A 50 12.54 -4.09 4.40
N PRO A 51 12.54 -5.19 3.64
CA PRO A 51 13.79 -5.70 3.07
C PRO A 51 14.45 -4.66 2.17
N GLU A 52 15.78 -4.63 2.17
CA GLU A 52 16.54 -3.78 1.26
C GLU A 52 16.19 -4.09 -0.20
N GLY A 53 16.07 -3.04 -1.03
CA GLY A 53 15.73 -3.18 -2.44
C GLY A 53 14.30 -3.64 -2.73
N LYS A 54 13.44 -3.81 -1.71
CA LYS A 54 12.02 -4.17 -1.90
C LYS A 54 11.36 -3.16 -2.86
N PRO A 55 10.74 -3.61 -3.97
CA PRO A 55 9.97 -2.70 -4.84
C PRO A 55 8.79 -2.06 -4.09
N LEU A 56 8.81 -0.73 -4.03
CA LEU A 56 7.76 0.10 -3.44
C LEU A 56 7.21 1.04 -4.50
N LEU A 57 5.90 0.99 -4.74
CA LEU A 57 5.26 1.81 -5.76
C LEU A 57 4.25 2.78 -5.13
N PRO A 58 4.45 4.11 -5.29
CA PRO A 58 3.49 5.08 -4.81
C PRO A 58 2.22 5.03 -5.66
N LEU A 59 1.07 5.01 -4.97
CA LEU A 59 -0.25 5.16 -5.58
C LEU A 59 -0.76 6.58 -5.33
N PRO A 60 -1.20 7.29 -6.38
CA PRO A 60 -1.76 8.62 -6.19
C PRO A 60 -2.99 8.56 -5.28
N LEU A 61 -2.95 9.39 -4.25
CA LEU A 61 -4.05 9.65 -3.33
C LEU A 61 -4.47 11.11 -3.48
N PHE A 62 -5.78 11.36 -3.46
CA PHE A 62 -6.34 12.70 -3.40
C PHE A 62 -7.39 12.73 -2.30
N THR A 63 -7.16 13.55 -1.27
CA THR A 63 -8.06 13.70 -0.11
C THR A 63 -8.85 15.01 -0.14
N GLY A 64 -8.67 15.83 -1.18
CA GLY A 64 -9.45 17.05 -1.40
C GLY A 64 -10.92 16.76 -1.75
N GLY A 65 -11.72 17.84 -1.82
CA GLY A 65 -13.17 17.74 -2.05
C GLY A 65 -13.61 17.60 -3.50
N ASP A 66 -12.71 17.68 -4.50
CA ASP A 66 -13.06 17.55 -5.91
C ASP A 66 -13.26 16.07 -6.32
N PRO A 67 -14.49 15.64 -6.69
CA PRO A 67 -14.75 14.27 -7.10
C PRO A 67 -14.01 13.85 -8.38
N LYS A 68 -13.71 14.78 -9.28
CA LYS A 68 -13.02 14.49 -10.55
C LYS A 68 -11.55 14.17 -10.30
N GLU A 69 -10.89 14.93 -9.46
CA GLU A 69 -9.50 14.65 -9.07
C GLU A 69 -9.40 13.37 -8.24
N ALA A 70 -10.36 13.14 -7.33
CA ALA A 70 -10.44 11.87 -6.59
C ALA A 70 -10.59 10.66 -7.53
N GLU A 71 -11.42 10.80 -8.56
CA GLU A 71 -11.63 9.75 -9.56
C GLU A 71 -10.41 9.53 -10.45
N ARG A 72 -9.75 10.62 -10.86
CA ARG A 72 -8.49 10.55 -11.62
C ARG A 72 -7.41 9.81 -10.84
N ALA A 73 -7.22 10.16 -9.57
CA ALA A 73 -6.27 9.48 -8.68
C ALA A 73 -6.58 7.99 -8.55
N ARG A 74 -7.86 7.62 -8.31
CA ARG A 74 -8.28 6.21 -8.23
C ARG A 74 -7.99 5.43 -9.52
N ARG A 75 -8.32 5.99 -10.69
CA ARG A 75 -8.06 5.32 -11.98
C ARG A 75 -6.58 5.13 -12.23
N GLU A 76 -5.77 6.13 -11.91
CA GLU A 76 -4.33 6.03 -12.07
C GLU A 76 -3.72 5.00 -11.10
N ALA A 77 -4.13 5.00 -9.83
CA ALA A 77 -3.72 4.00 -8.85
C ALA A 77 -4.07 2.58 -9.33
N ALA A 78 -5.31 2.36 -9.78
CA ALA A 78 -5.75 1.08 -10.31
C ALA A 78 -4.93 0.62 -11.53
N ARG A 79 -4.57 1.55 -12.44
CA ARG A 79 -3.71 1.27 -13.58
C ARG A 79 -2.32 0.81 -13.13
N ARG A 80 -1.68 1.55 -12.22
CA ARG A 80 -0.33 1.23 -11.70
C ARG A 80 -0.31 -0.13 -11.00
N VAL A 81 -1.33 -0.41 -10.18
CA VAL A 81 -1.48 -1.71 -9.50
C VAL A 81 -1.60 -2.84 -10.52
N ARG A 82 -2.47 -2.71 -11.53
CA ARG A 82 -2.67 -3.75 -12.54
C ARG A 82 -1.40 -4.04 -13.34
N GLU A 83 -0.66 -2.99 -13.74
CA GLU A 83 0.60 -3.12 -14.47
C GLU A 83 1.70 -3.79 -13.62
N ALA A 84 1.82 -3.39 -12.36
CA ALA A 84 2.77 -4.04 -11.46
C ALA A 84 2.39 -5.50 -11.21
N LEU A 85 1.11 -5.79 -10.94
CA LEU A 85 0.66 -7.16 -10.70
C LEU A 85 0.80 -8.06 -11.93
N SER A 86 0.76 -7.53 -13.16
CA SER A 86 0.98 -8.37 -14.35
C SER A 86 2.44 -8.79 -14.48
N ARG A 87 3.36 -7.99 -13.95
CA ARG A 87 4.79 -8.30 -13.85
C ARG A 87 5.13 -9.21 -12.67
N TYR A 88 4.57 -8.93 -11.49
CA TYR A 88 4.98 -9.57 -10.23
C TYR A 88 4.07 -10.73 -9.78
N GLY A 89 2.88 -10.88 -10.38
CA GLY A 89 1.89 -11.92 -10.05
C GLY A 89 1.10 -11.66 -8.77
N GLU A 90 1.74 -11.13 -7.72
CA GLU A 90 1.11 -10.72 -6.46
C GLU A 90 1.73 -9.45 -5.88
N GLY A 91 1.00 -8.75 -5.01
CA GLY A 91 1.48 -7.54 -4.36
C GLY A 91 0.60 -7.13 -3.18
N GLY A 92 1.05 -6.17 -2.37
CA GLY A 92 0.34 -5.72 -1.18
C GLY A 92 0.15 -4.21 -1.16
N THR A 93 -1.05 -3.73 -0.89
CA THR A 93 -1.32 -2.30 -0.66
C THR A 93 -1.58 -2.05 0.82
N TRP A 94 -1.04 -0.95 1.33
CA TRP A 94 -1.24 -0.56 2.72
C TRP A 94 -2.51 0.26 2.90
N SER A 95 -3.21 -0.01 4.00
CA SER A 95 -4.30 0.84 4.48
C SER A 95 -4.00 1.30 5.90
N SER A 96 -4.11 2.61 6.14
CA SER A 96 -4.17 3.19 7.48
C SER A 96 -5.50 2.84 8.13
N GLY A 97 -5.47 2.24 9.33
CA GLY A 97 -6.68 1.79 10.03
C GLY A 97 -6.46 0.50 10.83
N THR A 98 -7.50 -0.35 10.93
CA THR A 98 -7.45 -1.62 11.66
C THR A 98 -6.41 -2.58 11.07
N ALA A 99 -5.63 -3.24 11.94
CA ALA A 99 -4.57 -4.16 11.57
C ALA A 99 -5.10 -5.53 11.09
N SER A 100 -5.98 -5.52 10.09
CA SER A 100 -6.47 -6.71 9.39
C SER A 100 -5.76 -6.85 8.04
N SER A 101 -5.60 -8.07 7.54
CA SER A 101 -5.05 -8.28 6.20
C SER A 101 -5.81 -9.35 5.45
N THR A 102 -6.33 -9.02 4.27
CA THR A 102 -7.16 -9.89 3.44
C THR A 102 -6.78 -9.79 1.96
N PRO A 103 -6.91 -10.86 1.17
CA PRO A 103 -6.84 -10.76 -0.28
C PRO A 103 -8.04 -9.96 -0.79
N LEU A 104 -7.81 -9.14 -1.81
CA LEU A 104 -8.87 -8.51 -2.60
C LEU A 104 -9.26 -9.44 -3.76
N PRO A 105 -10.56 -9.48 -4.13
CA PRO A 105 -11.05 -10.29 -5.25
C PRO A 105 -10.46 -9.83 -6.59
#